data_AF-A0A972XBN2-F1
#
_entry.id   AF-A0A972XBN2-F1
#
_cell.length_a   1.000
_cell.length_b   1.000
_cell.length_c   1.000
_cell.angle_alpha   90.00
_cell.angle_beta   90.00
_cell.angle_gamma   90.00
#
_symmetry.space_group_name_H-M   'P 1'
#
loop_
_entity.id
_entity.type
_entity.pdbx_description
1 polymer ?
#
loop_
_entity_poly.entity_id
_entity_poly.type
_entity_poly.pdbx_seq_one_letter_code
_entity_poly.pdbx_strand_id
1 'polypeptide(L)' 'MSKYYIQSGSLQLIFSTDKSESEAAAQVLWETNKHDVLDEYFYVDERGYRDYKNADKHTKVIPTEVIVKLANWEME' A
#
# COMPACT_ATOMS: atom_id res chain seq x y z
N MET A 1 0.99 -9.35 -15.22
CA MET A 1 0.83 -9.34 -13.76
C MET A 1 2.04 -8.75 -13.10
N SER A 2 1.92 -7.48 -12.73
CA SER A 2 2.93 -6.76 -11.95
C SER A 2 2.91 -7.27 -10.51
N LYS A 3 4.09 -7.37 -9.91
CA LYS A 3 4.27 -7.79 -8.53
C LYS A 3 4.56 -6.55 -7.70
N TYR A 4 3.63 -6.12 -6.86
CA TYR A 4 3.78 -4.96 -6.00
C TYR A 4 4.15 -5.38 -4.57
N TYR A 5 5.18 -4.76 -4.04
CA TYR A 5 5.53 -4.81 -2.63
C TYR A 5 4.92 -3.58 -1.97
N ILE A 6 3.91 -3.81 -1.13
CA ILE A 6 3.12 -2.76 -0.50
C ILE A 6 3.40 -2.79 1.00
N GLN A 7 3.64 -1.63 1.59
CA GLN A 7 3.81 -1.49 3.03
C GLN A 7 3.23 -0.18 3.55
N SER A 8 2.57 -0.27 4.70
CA SER A 8 2.11 0.87 5.49
C SER A 8 2.17 0.48 6.97
N GLY A 9 3.07 1.10 7.71
CA GLY A 9 3.28 0.80 9.13
C GLY A 9 3.69 -0.66 9.34
N SER A 10 2.84 -1.46 10.01
CA SER A 10 3.06 -2.90 10.19
C SER A 10 2.43 -3.76 9.09
N LEU A 11 1.53 -3.20 8.27
CA LEU A 11 0.95 -3.90 7.14
C LEU A 11 2.00 -4.03 6.04
N GLN A 12 2.41 -5.26 5.72
CA GLN A 12 3.37 -5.53 4.65
C GLN A 12 2.92 -6.74 3.83
N LEU A 13 2.52 -6.51 2.59
CA LEU A 13 2.00 -7.54 1.70
C LEU A 13 2.62 -7.44 0.31
N ILE A 14 2.84 -8.62 -0.29
CA ILE A 14 3.27 -8.74 -1.67
C ILE A 14 2.04 -9.12 -2.47
N PHE A 15 1.61 -8.24 -3.36
CA PHE A 15 0.38 -8.42 -4.11
C PHE A 15 0.67 -8.41 -5.61
N SER A 16 0.33 -9.51 -6.29
CA SER A 16 0.47 -9.61 -7.74
C SER A 16 -0.86 -9.33 -8.40
N THR A 17 -0.91 -8.32 -9.26
CA THR A 17 -2.14 -7.91 -9.95
C THR A 17 -1.84 -7.29 -11.31
N ASP A 18 -2.86 -7.18 -12.15
CA ASP A 18 -2.83 -6.43 -13.41
C ASP A 18 -3.40 -5.00 -13.23
N LYS A 19 -3.78 -4.65 -12.00
CA LYS A 19 -4.28 -3.32 -11.61
C LYS A 19 -3.15 -2.32 -11.39
N SER A 20 -3.50 -1.04 -11.31
CA SER A 20 -2.55 0.04 -10.99
C SER A 20 -2.03 -0.05 -9.55
N GLU A 21 -0.90 0.61 -9.24
CA GLU A 21 -0.27 0.58 -7.91
C GLU A 21 -1.21 1.07 -6.81
N SER A 22 -2.01 2.10 -7.10
CA SER A 22 -2.99 2.69 -6.17
C SER A 22 -4.14 1.73 -5.86
N GLU A 23 -4.64 1.02 -6.88
CA GLU A 23 -5.69 0.02 -6.72
C GLU A 23 -5.17 -1.23 -6.01
N ALA A 24 -3.92 -1.62 -6.27
CA ALA A 24 -3.25 -2.69 -5.55
C ALA A 24 -3.14 -2.34 -4.05
N ALA A 25 -2.74 -1.11 -3.71
CA ALA A 25 -2.72 -0.64 -2.33
C ALA A 25 -4.11 -0.61 -1.68
N ALA A 26 -5.14 -0.15 -2.41
CA ALA A 26 -6.53 -0.17 -1.93
C ALA A 26 -7.03 -1.59 -1.67
N GLN A 27 -6.63 -2.57 -2.47
CA GLN A 27 -6.98 -3.97 -2.25
C GLN A 27 -6.21 -4.58 -1.07
N VAL A 28 -4.92 -4.24 -0.91
CA VAL A 28 -4.11 -4.66 0.24
C VAL A 28 -4.62 -4.06 1.55
N LEU A 29 -5.19 -2.86 1.52
CA LEU A 29 -5.83 -2.25 2.69
C LEU A 29 -6.93 -3.15 3.28
N TRP A 30 -7.71 -3.84 2.46
CA TRP A 30 -8.76 -4.77 2.93
C TRP A 30 -8.22 -6.04 3.59
N GLU A 31 -6.95 -6.38 3.34
CA GLU A 31 -6.26 -7.52 3.98
C GLU A 31 -5.69 -7.15 5.35
N THR A 32 -5.85 -5.90 5.79
CA THR A 32 -5.42 -5.47 7.12
C THR A 32 -6.21 -6.16 8.22
N ASN A 33 -5.53 -6.46 9.33
CA ASN A 33 -6.14 -7.07 10.50
C ASN A 33 -6.18 -6.09 11.69
N LYS A 34 -6.93 -6.42 12.75
CA LYS A 34 -7.11 -5.58 13.95
C LYS A 34 -5.82 -5.30 14.75
N HIS A 35 -4.73 -6.00 14.48
CA HIS A 35 -3.43 -5.81 15.11
C HIS A 35 -2.46 -5.02 14.22
N ASP A 36 -2.84 -4.76 12.97
CA ASP A 36 -2.04 -3.95 12.06
C ASP A 36 -2.20 -2.47 12.39
N VAL A 37 -1.11 -1.74 12.26
CA VAL A 37 -1.05 -0.29 12.36
C VAL A 37 -0.73 0.23 10.98
N LEU A 38 -1.63 1.03 10.42
CA LEU A 38 -1.42 1.76 9.19
C LEU A 38 -0.61 3.02 9.49
N ASP A 39 0.27 3.37 8.56
CA ASP A 39 1.02 4.63 8.60
C ASP A 39 0.27 5.72 7.81
N GLU A 40 0.76 6.96 7.85
CA GLU A 40 0.20 8.07 7.07
C GLU A 40 0.33 7.87 5.55
N TYR A 41 1.26 7.01 5.14
CA TYR A 41 1.56 6.71 3.74
C TYR A 41 1.60 5.20 3.46
N PHE A 42 1.24 4.86 2.23
CA PHE A 42 1.47 3.58 1.59
C PHE A 42 2.65 3.70 0.64
N TYR A 43 3.63 2.82 0.83
CA TYR A 43 4.77 2.66 -0.07
C TYR A 43 4.51 1.48 -1.00
N VAL A 44 4.49 1.73 -2.31
CA VAL A 44 4.24 0.72 -3.34
C VAL A 44 5.40 0.71 -4.33
N ASP A 45 6.01 -0.46 -4.53
CA ASP A 45 7.15 -0.60 -5.43
C ASP A 45 7.21 -2.02 -6.01
N GLU A 46 7.70 -2.19 -7.25
CA GLU A 46 7.83 -3.50 -7.88
C GLU A 46 9.14 -4.25 -7.55
N ARG A 47 10.12 -3.55 -6.98
CA ARG A 47 11.46 -4.07 -6.65
C ARG A 47 11.63 -4.35 -5.16
N GLY A 48 10.70 -3.88 -4.33
CA GLY A 48 10.71 -4.10 -2.88
C GLY A 48 11.20 -2.92 -2.04
N TYR A 49 11.31 -1.72 -2.62
CA TYR A 49 11.58 -0.49 -1.87
C TYR A 49 10.28 0.04 -1.26
N ARG A 50 10.02 -0.32 0.00
CA ARG A 50 8.69 -0.15 0.62
C ARG A 50 8.73 0.53 2.00
N ASP A 51 9.81 1.25 2.28
CA ASP A 51 10.02 1.96 3.53
C ASP A 51 10.50 3.38 3.26
N TYR A 52 10.25 4.31 4.19
CA TYR A 52 10.80 5.68 4.11
C TYR A 52 12.33 5.73 3.95
N LYS A 53 13.05 4.69 4.39
CA LYS A 53 14.52 4.59 4.30
C LYS A 53 15.00 4.17 2.91
N ASN A 54 14.22 3.33 2.25
CA ASN A 54 14.61 2.63 1.03
C ASN A 54 13.85 3.18 -0.19
N ALA A 55 12.75 3.89 0.00
CA ALA A 55 11.98 4.50 -1.06
C ALA A 55 12.86 5.39 -1.95
N ASP A 56 12.81 5.17 -3.26
CA ASP A 56 13.50 5.98 -4.25
C ASP A 56 12.49 6.75 -5.13
N LYS A 57 12.97 7.35 -6.22
CA LYS A 57 12.13 8.14 -7.14
C LYS A 57 11.09 7.30 -7.90
N HIS A 58 11.25 5.99 -7.94
CA HIS A 58 10.33 5.04 -8.59
C HIS A 58 9.37 4.40 -7.58
N THR A 59 9.62 4.52 -6.27
CA THR A 59 8.69 4.10 -5.23
C THR A 59 7.50 5.05 -5.21
N LYS A 60 6.30 4.50 -5.35
CA LYS A 60 5.07 5.28 -5.28
C LYS A 60 4.66 5.44 -3.82
N VAL A 61 4.72 6.67 -3.33
CA VAL A 61 4.24 7.04 -1.99
C VAL A 61 2.85 7.64 -2.13
N ILE A 62 1.86 7.01 -1.52
CA ILE A 62 0.45 7.42 -1.60
C ILE A 62 -0.08 7.68 -0.19
N PRO A 63 -0.68 8.84 0.11
CA PRO A 63 -1.29 9.09 1.42
C PRO A 63 -2.41 8.09 1.72
N THR A 64 -2.47 7.60 2.95
CA THR A 64 -3.47 6.61 3.39
C THR A 64 -4.89 7.11 3.18
N GLU A 65 -5.16 8.40 3.39
CA GLU A 65 -6.48 9.00 3.12
C GLU A 65 -6.97 8.80 1.68
N VAL A 66 -6.05 8.82 0.71
CA VAL A 66 -6.38 8.59 -0.70
C VAL A 66 -6.69 7.12 -0.93
N ILE A 67 -5.93 6.21 -0.33
CA ILE A 67 -6.15 4.77 -0.42
C ILE A 67 -7.47 4.37 0.24
N VAL A 68 -7.78 4.90 1.42
CA VAL A 68 -9.05 4.68 2.14
C VAL A 68 -10.24 5.12 1.28
N LYS A 69 -10.15 6.31 0.67
CA LYS A 69 -11.18 6.79 -0.28
C LYS A 69 -11.31 5.91 -1.51
N LEU A 70 -10.18 5.47 -2.09
CA LEU A 70 -10.17 4.57 -3.25
C LEU A 70 -10.73 3.18 -2.93
N ALA A 71 -10.44 2.67 -1.74
CA ALA A 71 -10.93 1.39 -1.24
C ALA A 71 -12.41 1.44 -0.83
N ASN A 72 -13.02 2.63 -0.85
CA ASN A 72 -14.35 2.91 -0.33
C ASN A 72 -14.51 2.38 1.12
N TRP A 73 -13.44 2.54 1.90
CA TRP A 73 -13.37 2.09 3.28
C TRP A 73 -13.90 3.20 4.17
N GLU A 74 -15.05 2.97 4.79
CA GLU A 74 -15.63 3.92 5.74
C GLU A 74 -14.85 3.83 7.06
N MET A 75 -14.11 4.88 7.38
CA MET A 75 -13.57 5.07 8.73
C MET A 75 -14.75 5.56 9.58
N GLU A 76 -15.40 4.65 10.31
CA GLU A 76 -16.39 5.01 11.35
C GLU A 76 -15.75 5.83 12.49
#